data_AF-A0A7W1I3J4-F1
#
_entry.id   AF-A0A7W1I3J4-F1
#
_cell.length_a   1.000
_cell.length_b   1.000
_cell.length_c   1.000
_cell.angle_alpha   90.00
_cell.angle_beta   90.00
_cell.angle_gamma   90.00
#
_symmetry.space_group_name_H-M   'P 1'
#
loop_
_entity.id
_entity.type
_entity.pdbx_description
1 polymer ?
#
loop_
_entity_poly.entity_id
_entity_poly.type
_entity_poly.pdbx_seq_one_letter_code
_entity_poly.pdbx_strand_id
1 'polypeptide(L)'
;NSALAHEVKSIYLITCGRFEDALLEARRARALDPLSPFINMGVAWVHHFAGRPEDAVRECLDVRSMKPGHVEAGNILIACYETLGRFDDAAALIRQQPCWGLALDGGSLLRAFERGGREKYLRERVAQMENAPTPPPAASFAFAICYAKLGEFDKALDHLDRMVTNRAGGSIFLAIDPSLAPLHGLARYAAIIKRVGAPQPQAV
;
A
#
# COMPACT_ATOMS: atom_id res chain seq x y z
N ASN A 1 28.69 7.22 3.35
CA ASN A 1 28.44 5.85 2.88
C ASN A 1 27.61 5.11 3.92
N SER A 2 26.35 5.50 4.12
CA SER A 2 25.46 4.94 5.15
C SER A 2 24.21 4.38 4.49
N ALA A 3 23.90 3.11 4.72
CA ALA A 3 22.72 2.46 4.16
C ALA A 3 21.44 3.25 4.48
N LEU A 4 21.29 3.68 5.74
CA LEU A 4 20.14 4.45 6.18
C LEU A 4 20.00 5.80 5.46
N ALA A 5 21.11 6.49 5.17
CA ALA A 5 21.06 7.76 4.46
C ALA A 5 20.58 7.58 3.00
N HIS A 6 21.04 6.51 2.34
CA HIS A 6 20.56 6.14 1.00
C HIS A 6 19.09 5.73 1.02
N GLU A 7 18.64 5.00 2.05
CA GLU A 7 17.25 4.59 2.21
C GLU A 7 16.30 5.79 2.42
N VAL A 8 16.64 6.70 3.33
CA VAL A 8 15.86 7.93 3.56
C VAL A 8 15.77 8.76 2.28
N LYS A 9 16.87 8.86 1.52
CA LYS A 9 16.89 9.54 0.22
C LYS A 9 15.99 8.85 -0.80
N SER A 10 15.99 7.52 -0.86
CA SER A 10 15.08 6.74 -1.70
C SER A 10 13.61 7.08 -1.37
N ILE A 11 13.23 7.02 -0.09
CA ILE A 11 11.87 7.33 0.37
C ILE A 11 11.45 8.74 -0.04
N TYR A 12 12.34 9.73 0.11
CA TYR A 12 12.08 11.08 -0.37
C TYR A 12 11.83 11.11 -1.88
N LEU A 13 12.69 10.47 -2.68
CA LEU A 13 12.55 10.43 -4.14
C LEU A 13 11.26 9.72 -4.59
N ILE A 14 10.80 8.68 -3.86
CA ILE A 14 9.48 8.06 -4.07
C ILE A 14 8.38 9.09 -3.92
N THR A 15 8.37 9.87 -2.83
CA THR A 15 7.34 10.89 -2.61
C THR A 15 7.35 12.00 -3.66
N CYS A 16 8.49 12.25 -4.29
CA CYS A 16 8.61 13.15 -5.44
C CYS A 16 8.23 12.52 -6.80
N GLY A 17 7.86 11.24 -6.84
CA GLY A 17 7.59 10.50 -8.09
C GLY A 17 8.84 10.16 -8.92
N ARG A 18 10.05 10.34 -8.38
CA ARG A 18 11.33 10.08 -9.06
C ARG A 18 11.76 8.63 -8.86
N PHE A 19 10.99 7.70 -9.40
CA PHE A 19 11.12 6.27 -9.08
C PHE A 19 12.44 5.63 -9.51
N GLU A 20 13.00 6.00 -10.65
CA GLU A 20 14.27 5.43 -11.10
C GLU A 20 15.45 5.90 -10.24
N ASP A 21 15.47 7.17 -9.86
CA ASP A 21 16.48 7.68 -8.91
C ASP A 21 16.30 7.05 -7.52
N ALA A 22 15.06 6.88 -7.07
CA ALA A 22 14.76 6.19 -5.82
C ALA A 22 15.28 4.76 -5.84
N LEU A 23 15.08 4.03 -6.94
CA LEU A 23 15.55 2.66 -7.10
C LEU A 23 17.07 2.57 -7.02
N LEU A 24 17.78 3.52 -7.62
CA LEU A 24 19.24 3.59 -7.55
C LEU A 24 19.71 3.75 -6.09
N GLU A 25 19.08 4.65 -5.32
CA GLU A 25 19.44 4.87 -3.92
C GLU A 25 19.05 3.68 -3.02
N ALA A 26 17.88 3.06 -3.23
CA ALA A 26 17.47 1.86 -2.52
C ALA A 26 18.44 0.68 -2.77
N ARG A 27 18.88 0.48 -4.02
CA ARG A 27 19.87 -0.56 -4.36
C ARG A 27 21.23 -0.28 -3.74
N ARG A 28 21.65 0.98 -3.65
CA ARG A 28 22.87 1.36 -2.91
C ARG A 28 22.73 1.08 -1.43
N ALA A 29 21.59 1.41 -0.82
CA ALA A 29 21.32 1.09 0.57
C ALA A 29 21.43 -0.42 0.82
N ARG A 30 20.78 -1.24 -0.02
CA ARG A 30 20.85 -2.71 0.03
C ARG A 30 22.27 -3.25 -0.15
N ALA A 31 23.07 -2.69 -1.05
CA ALA A 31 24.45 -3.11 -1.23
C ALA A 31 25.32 -2.87 0.02
N LEU A 32 24.99 -1.83 0.80
CA LEU A 32 25.69 -1.50 2.04
C LEU A 32 25.22 -2.32 3.24
N ASP A 33 23.95 -2.71 3.27
CA ASP A 33 23.36 -3.53 4.35
C ASP A 33 22.37 -4.57 3.78
N PRO A 34 22.88 -5.65 3.19
CA PRO A 34 22.04 -6.63 2.49
C PRO A 34 21.22 -7.52 3.42
N LEU A 35 21.56 -7.58 4.71
CA LEU A 35 20.89 -8.45 5.68
C LEU A 35 19.74 -7.76 6.42
N SER A 36 19.59 -6.44 6.27
CA SER A 36 18.51 -5.69 6.91
C SER A 36 17.20 -5.82 6.12
N PRO A 37 16.13 -6.40 6.71
CA PRO A 37 14.83 -6.48 6.05
C PRO A 37 14.24 -5.09 5.75
N PHE A 38 14.52 -4.10 6.60
CA PHE A 38 14.07 -2.72 6.41
C PHE A 38 14.71 -2.10 5.16
N ILE A 39 16.03 -2.26 4.99
CA ILE A 39 16.73 -1.77 3.80
C ILE A 39 16.28 -2.50 2.54
N ASN A 40 16.04 -3.81 2.64
CA ASN A 40 15.51 -4.58 1.51
C ASN A 40 14.08 -4.18 1.13
N MET A 41 13.26 -3.74 2.09
CA MET A 41 11.92 -3.20 1.86
C MET A 41 11.93 -1.95 0.99
N GLY A 42 12.98 -1.13 1.06
CA GLY A 42 13.14 0.08 0.25
C GLY A 42 12.94 -0.15 -1.25
N VAL A 43 13.54 -1.19 -1.80
CA VAL A 43 13.40 -1.54 -3.23
C VAL A 43 11.96 -1.99 -3.53
N ALA A 44 11.33 -2.75 -2.63
CA ALA A 44 9.94 -3.18 -2.79
C ALA A 44 8.97 -1.99 -2.79
N TRP A 45 9.17 -1.01 -1.90
CA TRP A 45 8.42 0.25 -1.91
C TRP A 45 8.56 0.98 -3.24
N VAL A 46 9.78 1.10 -3.77
CA VAL A 46 9.99 1.77 -5.07
C VAL A 46 9.20 1.09 -6.19
N HIS A 47 9.24 -0.24 -6.28
CA HIS A 47 8.48 -0.96 -7.31
C HIS A 47 6.96 -0.84 -7.11
N HIS A 48 6.48 -0.92 -5.86
CA HIS A 48 5.06 -0.78 -5.54
C HIS A 48 4.54 0.60 -5.98
N PHE A 49 5.19 1.67 -5.53
CA PHE A 49 4.78 3.04 -5.83
C PHE A 49 5.01 3.46 -7.29
N ALA A 50 5.97 2.82 -7.98
CA ALA A 50 6.13 2.98 -9.43
C ALA A 50 5.08 2.23 -10.26
N GLY A 51 4.11 1.54 -9.63
CA GLY A 51 3.10 0.78 -10.34
C GLY A 51 3.64 -0.46 -11.05
N ARG A 52 4.70 -1.09 -10.52
CA ARG A 52 5.32 -2.32 -11.03
C ARG A 52 5.00 -3.51 -10.11
N PRO A 53 3.77 -4.04 -10.12
CA PRO A 53 3.30 -5.00 -9.12
C PRO A 53 4.05 -6.33 -9.15
N GLU A 54 4.47 -6.84 -10.31
CA GLU A 54 5.23 -8.08 -10.42
C GLU A 54 6.61 -7.96 -9.77
N ASP A 55 7.29 -6.84 -10.00
CA ASP A 55 8.59 -6.56 -9.37
C ASP A 55 8.44 -6.41 -7.86
N ALA A 56 7.42 -5.66 -7.42
CA ALA A 56 7.13 -5.48 -6.00
C ALA A 56 6.85 -6.83 -5.31
N VAL A 57 6.13 -7.74 -5.99
CA VAL A 57 5.88 -9.10 -5.48
C VAL A 57 7.20 -9.85 -5.25
N ARG A 58 8.10 -9.85 -6.23
CA ARG A 58 9.41 -10.53 -6.09
C ARG A 58 10.19 -10.00 -4.90
N GLU A 59 10.33 -8.67 -4.82
CA GLU A 59 11.10 -8.01 -3.77
C GLU A 59 10.47 -8.19 -2.37
N CYS A 60 9.13 -8.17 -2.25
CA CYS A 60 8.46 -8.43 -0.98
C CYS A 60 8.56 -9.91 -0.54
N LEU A 61 8.55 -10.86 -1.48
CA LEU A 61 8.78 -12.27 -1.16
C LEU A 61 10.20 -12.48 -0.64
N ASP A 62 11.19 -11.83 -1.23
CA ASP A 62 12.57 -11.86 -0.75
C ASP A 62 12.66 -11.32 0.68
N VAL A 63 12.06 -10.16 0.98
CA VAL A 63 12.00 -9.60 2.35
C VAL A 63 11.36 -10.58 3.33
N ARG A 64 10.29 -11.26 2.94
CA ARG A 64 9.59 -12.25 3.80
C ARG A 64 10.35 -13.56 3.93
N SER A 65 11.22 -13.92 2.98
CA SER A 65 12.16 -15.04 3.14
C SER A 65 13.20 -14.75 4.22
N MET A 66 13.65 -13.49 4.32
CA MET A 66 14.58 -13.03 5.35
C MET A 66 13.91 -12.91 6.73
N LYS A 67 12.69 -12.35 6.75
CA LYS A 67 11.88 -12.17 7.97
C LYS A 67 10.46 -12.67 7.73
N PRO A 68 10.18 -13.95 8.05
CA PRO A 68 8.82 -14.47 8.01
C PRO A 68 7.87 -13.62 8.84
N GLY A 69 6.68 -13.34 8.30
CA GLY A 69 5.69 -12.50 8.98
C GLY A 69 6.01 -11.00 8.95
N HIS A 70 6.90 -10.52 8.08
CA HIS A 70 7.08 -9.08 7.86
C HIS A 70 5.78 -8.45 7.33
N VAL A 71 5.02 -7.82 8.23
CA VAL A 71 3.64 -7.35 7.99
C VAL A 71 3.57 -6.39 6.80
N GLU A 72 4.48 -5.42 6.74
CA GLU A 72 4.46 -4.39 5.69
C GLU A 72 4.69 -4.96 4.28
N ALA A 73 5.72 -5.80 4.09
CA ALA A 73 5.90 -6.58 2.86
C ALA A 73 4.66 -7.41 2.52
N GLY A 74 3.97 -7.96 3.52
CA GLY A 74 2.72 -8.67 3.30
C GLY A 74 1.56 -7.75 2.87
N ASN A 75 1.43 -6.53 3.40
CA ASN A 75 0.41 -5.57 2.98
C ASN A 75 0.60 -5.17 1.50
N ILE A 76 1.85 -4.92 1.10
CA ILE A 76 2.18 -4.63 -0.30
C ILE A 76 1.89 -5.84 -1.19
N LEU A 77 2.26 -7.06 -0.78
CA LEU A 77 1.91 -8.28 -1.51
C LEU A 77 0.40 -8.42 -1.71
N ILE A 78 -0.41 -8.20 -0.66
CA ILE A 78 -1.87 -8.24 -0.77
C ILE A 78 -2.35 -7.23 -1.83
N ALA A 79 -1.90 -5.97 -1.77
CA ALA A 79 -2.27 -4.94 -2.74
C ALA A 79 -1.84 -5.28 -4.18
N CYS A 80 -0.63 -5.83 -4.35
CA CYS A 80 -0.11 -6.24 -5.65
C CYS A 80 -0.86 -7.47 -6.18
N TYR A 81 -1.14 -8.48 -5.36
CA TYR A 81 -1.93 -9.65 -5.75
C TYR A 81 -3.34 -9.26 -6.18
N GLU A 82 -4.03 -8.38 -5.44
CA GLU A 82 -5.34 -7.85 -5.85
C GLU A 82 -5.26 -7.08 -7.18
N THR A 83 -4.18 -6.35 -7.42
CA THR A 83 -3.97 -5.60 -8.66
C THR A 83 -3.70 -6.54 -9.85
N LEU A 84 -2.99 -7.63 -9.61
CA LEU A 84 -2.70 -8.69 -10.58
C LEU A 84 -3.86 -9.69 -10.78
N GLY A 85 -4.96 -9.54 -10.03
CA GLY A 85 -6.09 -10.47 -10.07
C GLY A 85 -5.84 -11.83 -9.38
N ARG A 86 -4.76 -11.95 -8.60
CA ARG A 86 -4.36 -13.16 -7.86
C ARG A 86 -5.08 -13.22 -6.50
N PHE A 87 -6.40 -13.34 -6.52
CA PHE A 87 -7.22 -13.25 -5.30
C PHE A 87 -7.04 -14.44 -4.35
N ASP A 88 -6.70 -15.63 -4.85
CA ASP A 88 -6.33 -16.78 -4.03
C ASP A 88 -5.13 -16.48 -3.13
N ASP A 89 -4.07 -15.91 -3.72
CA ASP A 89 -2.84 -15.55 -3.01
C ASP A 89 -3.09 -14.44 -1.98
N ALA A 90 -3.87 -13.41 -2.38
CA ALA A 90 -4.26 -12.33 -1.47
C ALA A 90 -5.05 -12.86 -0.26
N ALA A 91 -6.06 -13.71 -0.50
CA ALA A 91 -6.88 -14.31 0.54
C ALA A 91 -6.08 -15.24 1.47
N ALA A 92 -5.17 -16.03 0.91
CA ALA A 92 -4.28 -16.89 1.68
C ALA A 92 -3.38 -16.08 2.61
N LEU A 93 -2.81 -14.97 2.12
CA LEU A 93 -1.94 -14.10 2.91
C LEU A 93 -2.72 -13.31 3.97
N ILE A 94 -3.92 -12.81 3.65
CA ILE A 94 -4.81 -12.14 4.61
C ILE A 94 -5.16 -13.07 5.79
N ARG A 95 -5.29 -14.39 5.55
CA ARG A 95 -5.53 -15.36 6.63
C ARG A 95 -4.33 -15.50 7.58
N GLN A 96 -3.13 -15.21 7.11
CA GLN A 96 -1.89 -15.44 7.87
C GLN A 96 -1.43 -14.19 8.65
N GLN A 97 -1.94 -13.01 8.34
CA GLN A 97 -1.52 -11.78 8.99
C GLN A 97 -2.61 -10.71 9.04
N PRO A 98 -2.55 -9.76 10.00
CA PRO A 98 -3.39 -8.58 9.95
C PRO A 98 -3.06 -7.72 8.72
N CYS A 99 -4.10 -7.12 8.16
CA CYS A 99 -4.07 -6.29 6.96
C CYS A 99 -4.30 -4.84 7.38
N TRP A 100 -3.26 -4.00 7.37
CA TRP A 100 -3.30 -2.64 7.97
C TRP A 100 -3.85 -2.62 9.41
N GLY A 101 -3.51 -3.65 10.20
CA GLY A 101 -3.93 -3.80 11.59
C GLY A 101 -5.30 -4.46 11.79
N LEU A 102 -5.99 -4.86 10.72
CA LEU A 102 -7.27 -5.57 10.77
C LEU A 102 -7.07 -7.06 10.53
N ALA A 103 -7.55 -7.90 11.45
CA ALA A 103 -7.68 -9.33 11.20
C ALA A 103 -8.96 -9.58 10.39
N LEU A 104 -8.81 -10.17 9.20
CA LEU A 104 -9.91 -10.42 8.27
C LEU A 104 -10.00 -11.92 7.97
N ASP A 105 -11.20 -12.41 7.66
CA ASP A 105 -11.39 -13.78 7.19
C ASP A 105 -11.12 -13.88 5.69
N GLY A 106 -9.87 -14.19 5.35
CA GLY A 106 -9.45 -14.45 3.97
C GLY A 106 -10.24 -15.58 3.29
N GLY A 107 -10.76 -16.57 4.03
CA GLY A 107 -11.62 -17.62 3.46
C GLY A 107 -12.96 -17.08 2.98
N SER A 108 -13.61 -16.22 3.78
CA SER A 108 -14.85 -15.56 3.34
C SER A 108 -14.61 -14.66 2.15
N LEU A 109 -13.49 -13.93 2.12
CA LEU A 109 -13.10 -13.09 0.98
C LEU A 109 -12.96 -13.90 -0.31
N LEU A 110 -12.25 -15.03 -0.27
CA LEU A 110 -12.11 -15.89 -1.44
C LEU A 110 -13.46 -16.44 -1.91
N ARG A 111 -14.30 -16.92 -0.99
CA ARG A 111 -15.65 -17.38 -1.36
C ARG A 111 -16.50 -16.27 -1.96
N ALA A 112 -16.36 -15.03 -1.50
CA ALA A 112 -17.05 -13.88 -2.07
C ALA A 112 -16.56 -13.59 -3.50
N PHE A 113 -15.25 -13.69 -3.73
CA PHE A 113 -14.65 -13.61 -5.06
C PHE A 113 -15.19 -14.69 -6.00
N GLU A 114 -15.20 -15.96 -5.60
CA GLU A 114 -15.71 -17.06 -6.43
C GLU A 114 -17.18 -16.87 -6.83
N ARG A 115 -18.00 -16.23 -5.97
CA ARG A 115 -19.42 -15.99 -6.22
C ARG A 115 -19.73 -14.77 -7.11
N GLY A 116 -18.78 -13.88 -7.38
CA GLY A 116 -19.09 -12.65 -8.11
C GLY A 116 -17.92 -11.71 -8.36
N GLY A 117 -16.71 -12.27 -8.44
CA GLY A 117 -15.49 -11.58 -8.81
C GLY A 117 -15.05 -10.50 -7.83
N ARG A 118 -14.25 -9.58 -8.37
CA ARG A 118 -13.56 -8.51 -7.63
C ARG A 118 -14.51 -7.63 -6.82
N GLU A 119 -15.70 -7.35 -7.33
CA GLU A 119 -16.66 -6.48 -6.63
C GLU A 119 -17.13 -7.13 -5.32
N LYS A 120 -17.60 -8.38 -5.36
CA LYS A 120 -18.05 -9.10 -4.15
C LYS A 120 -16.93 -9.29 -3.15
N TYR A 121 -15.70 -9.55 -3.61
CA TYR A 121 -14.51 -9.60 -2.77
C TYR A 121 -14.31 -8.29 -1.98
N LEU A 122 -14.33 -7.14 -2.68
CA LEU A 122 -14.11 -5.83 -2.04
C LEU A 122 -15.26 -5.46 -1.10
N ARG A 123 -16.51 -5.78 -1.47
CA ARG A 123 -17.70 -5.57 -0.62
C ARG A 123 -17.61 -6.38 0.68
N GLU A 124 -17.25 -7.65 0.59
CA GLU A 124 -17.03 -8.51 1.76
C GLU A 124 -15.89 -7.96 2.62
N ARG A 125 -14.80 -7.49 2.01
CA ARG A 125 -13.68 -6.88 2.72
C ARG A 125 -14.11 -5.65 3.51
N VAL A 126 -14.87 -4.74 2.88
CA VAL A 126 -15.44 -3.57 3.57
C VAL A 126 -16.34 -4.00 4.73
N ALA A 127 -17.26 -4.94 4.50
CA ALA A 127 -18.18 -5.42 5.54
C ALA A 127 -17.43 -6.00 6.75
N GLN A 128 -16.35 -6.76 6.54
CA GLN A 128 -15.53 -7.27 7.64
C GLN A 128 -14.80 -6.15 8.39
N MET A 129 -14.30 -5.13 7.68
CA MET A 129 -13.66 -3.97 8.32
C MET A 129 -14.65 -3.13 9.12
N GLU A 130 -15.88 -2.96 8.66
CA GLU A 130 -16.95 -2.23 9.37
C GLU A 130 -17.41 -2.94 10.64
N ASN A 131 -17.39 -4.28 10.63
CA ASN A 131 -17.72 -5.10 11.79
C ASN A 131 -16.57 -5.24 12.81
N ALA A 132 -15.40 -4.66 12.53
CA ALA A 132 -14.29 -4.67 13.48
C ALA A 132 -14.61 -3.76 14.70
N PRO A 133 -14.54 -4.26 15.95
CA PRO A 133 -14.98 -3.50 17.13
C PRO A 133 -14.26 -2.16 17.35
N THR A 134 -12.96 -2.12 17.03
CA THR A 134 -12.14 -0.91 17.17
C THR A 134 -11.10 -0.88 16.05
N PRO A 135 -11.43 -0.37 14.85
CA PRO A 135 -10.49 -0.33 13.76
C PRO A 135 -9.34 0.64 14.10
N PRO A 136 -8.07 0.23 13.95
CA PRO A 136 -6.94 1.12 14.22
C PRO A 136 -6.93 2.31 13.25
N PRO A 137 -6.29 3.45 13.57
CA PRO A 137 -6.20 4.58 12.66
C PRO A 137 -5.67 4.22 11.26
N ALA A 138 -4.72 3.28 11.20
CA ALA A 138 -4.14 2.73 9.97
C ALA A 138 -5.17 2.03 9.05
N ALA A 139 -6.27 1.52 9.60
CA ALA A 139 -7.35 0.91 8.82
C ALA A 139 -8.03 1.91 7.86
N SER A 140 -7.95 3.22 8.15
CA SER A 140 -8.52 4.25 7.27
C SER A 140 -7.96 4.15 5.84
N PHE A 141 -6.69 3.76 5.70
CA PHE A 141 -6.10 3.56 4.39
C PHE A 141 -6.68 2.33 3.67
N ALA A 142 -6.87 1.21 4.38
CA ALA A 142 -7.49 0.01 3.81
C ALA A 142 -8.93 0.27 3.33
N PHE A 143 -9.72 1.02 4.11
CA PHE A 143 -11.04 1.49 3.68
C PHE A 143 -10.98 2.36 2.43
N ALA A 144 -10.08 3.35 2.39
CA ALA A 144 -9.93 4.24 1.25
C ALA A 144 -9.60 3.47 -0.03
N ILE A 145 -8.69 2.51 0.03
CA ILE A 145 -8.34 1.64 -1.11
C ILE A 145 -9.55 0.84 -1.60
N CYS A 146 -10.28 0.19 -0.69
CA CYS A 146 -11.42 -0.64 -1.07
C CYS A 146 -12.52 0.21 -1.71
N TYR A 147 -12.86 1.35 -1.11
CA TYR A 147 -13.87 2.27 -1.64
C TYR A 147 -13.45 2.88 -2.99
N ALA A 148 -12.19 3.27 -3.15
CA ALA A 148 -11.67 3.76 -4.44
C ALA A 148 -11.79 2.69 -5.54
N LYS A 149 -11.43 1.44 -5.22
CA LYS A 149 -11.55 0.31 -6.17
C LYS A 149 -13.01 -0.09 -6.47
N LEU A 150 -13.96 0.25 -5.60
CA LEU A 150 -15.41 0.06 -5.79
C LEU A 150 -16.09 1.24 -6.52
N GLY A 151 -15.38 2.33 -6.77
CA GLY A 151 -15.95 3.54 -7.36
C GLY A 151 -16.70 4.44 -6.36
N GLU A 152 -16.66 4.14 -5.06
CA GLU A 152 -17.31 4.92 -4.00
C GLU A 152 -16.39 6.03 -3.51
N PHE A 153 -16.12 6.99 -4.40
CA PHE A 153 -15.06 7.99 -4.19
C PHE A 153 -15.31 8.90 -2.98
N ASP A 154 -16.55 9.28 -2.69
CA ASP A 154 -16.84 10.13 -1.52
C ASP A 154 -16.42 9.46 -0.20
N LYS A 155 -16.76 8.17 -0.03
CA LYS A 155 -16.35 7.40 1.14
C LYS A 155 -14.83 7.21 1.18
N ALA A 156 -14.21 6.94 0.03
CA ALA A 156 -12.75 6.84 -0.04
C ALA A 156 -12.08 8.14 0.46
N LEU A 157 -12.59 9.29 0.01
CA LEU A 157 -12.08 10.61 0.39
C LEU A 157 -12.34 10.94 1.86
N ASP A 158 -13.47 10.53 2.44
CA ASP A 158 -13.73 10.67 3.89
C ASP A 158 -12.66 9.94 4.72
N HIS A 159 -12.30 8.73 4.31
CA HIS A 159 -11.27 7.94 4.98
C HIS A 159 -9.86 8.53 4.81
N LEU A 160 -9.53 9.05 3.63
CA LEU A 160 -8.26 9.76 3.41
C LEU A 160 -8.18 11.05 4.24
N ASP A 161 -9.28 11.81 4.32
CA ASP A 161 -9.33 13.03 5.12
C ASP A 161 -9.10 12.74 6.61
N ARG A 162 -9.73 11.68 7.13
CA ARG A 162 -9.51 11.19 8.49
C ARG A 162 -8.06 10.77 8.71
N MET A 163 -7.47 10.07 7.76
CA MET A 163 -6.07 9.64 7.83
C MET A 163 -5.10 10.83 7.96
N VAL A 164 -5.31 11.87 7.15
CA VAL A 164 -4.50 13.10 7.18
C VAL A 164 -4.74 13.89 8.47
N THR A 165 -5.99 14.01 8.90
CA THR A 165 -6.36 14.72 10.14
C THR A 165 -5.74 14.07 11.37
N ASN A 166 -5.74 12.74 11.43
CA ASN A 166 -5.14 11.97 12.53
C ASN A 166 -3.61 11.80 12.42
N ARG A 167 -2.98 12.40 11.39
CA ARG A 167 -1.54 12.27 11.10
C ARG A 167 -1.08 10.81 11.07
N ALA A 168 -1.91 9.92 10.52
CA ALA A 168 -1.55 8.52 10.41
C ALA A 168 -0.34 8.37 9.47
N GLY A 169 0.56 7.45 9.84
CA GLY A 169 1.73 7.10 9.04
C GLY A 169 1.33 6.62 7.64
N GLY A 170 2.17 6.91 6.65
CA GLY A 170 1.92 6.59 5.24
C GLY A 170 1.14 7.66 4.45
N SER A 171 0.63 8.70 5.12
CA SER A 171 -0.08 9.81 4.45
C SER A 171 0.77 10.54 3.40
N ILE A 172 2.11 10.53 3.56
CA ILE A 172 3.07 11.09 2.61
C ILE A 172 3.06 10.42 1.24
N PHE A 173 2.58 9.19 1.13
CA PHE A 173 2.54 8.42 -0.11
C PHE A 173 1.20 8.55 -0.84
N LEU A 174 0.18 9.18 -0.24
CA LEU A 174 -1.17 9.21 -0.81
C LEU A 174 -1.17 9.71 -2.26
N ALA A 175 -0.35 10.71 -2.58
CA ALA A 175 -0.27 11.35 -3.90
C ALA A 175 0.33 10.45 -5.00
N ILE A 176 1.07 9.41 -4.61
CA ILE A 176 1.82 8.56 -5.54
C ILE A 176 1.35 7.09 -5.49
N ASP A 177 0.41 6.76 -4.60
CA ASP A 177 -0.04 5.39 -4.43
C ASP A 177 -0.95 4.96 -5.62
N PRO A 178 -0.57 3.91 -6.37
CA PRO A 178 -1.31 3.49 -7.56
C PRO A 178 -2.74 3.00 -7.25
N SER A 179 -3.01 2.56 -6.02
CA SER A 179 -4.34 2.13 -5.61
C SER A 179 -5.34 3.29 -5.50
N LEU A 180 -4.84 4.53 -5.40
CA LEU A 180 -5.64 5.75 -5.33
C LEU A 180 -5.71 6.50 -6.67
N ALA A 181 -5.11 5.95 -7.73
CA ALA A 181 -5.17 6.52 -9.08
C ALA A 181 -6.60 6.89 -9.54
N PRO A 182 -7.68 6.13 -9.23
CA PRO A 182 -9.05 6.52 -9.58
C PRO A 182 -9.53 7.83 -8.94
N LEU A 183 -8.91 8.29 -7.86
CA LEU A 183 -9.24 9.54 -7.18
C LEU A 183 -8.51 10.76 -7.78
N HIS A 184 -7.53 10.51 -8.65
CA HIS A 184 -6.78 11.60 -9.30
C HIS A 184 -7.72 12.43 -10.19
N GLY A 185 -7.57 13.75 -10.13
CA GLY A 185 -8.44 14.71 -10.82
C GLY A 185 -9.64 15.19 -10.00
N LEU A 186 -9.99 14.54 -8.88
CA LEU A 186 -11.02 15.03 -7.97
C LEU A 186 -10.49 16.23 -7.16
N ALA A 187 -11.21 17.35 -7.19
CA ALA A 187 -10.82 18.58 -6.48
C ALA A 187 -10.62 18.34 -4.97
N ARG A 188 -11.49 17.51 -4.37
CA ARG A 188 -11.40 17.15 -2.95
C ARG A 188 -10.14 16.32 -2.64
N TYR A 189 -9.77 15.41 -3.54
CA TYR A 189 -8.52 14.65 -3.41
C TYR A 189 -7.29 15.56 -3.45
N ALA A 190 -7.24 16.48 -4.42
CA ALA A 190 -6.15 17.45 -4.52
C ALA A 190 -6.03 18.34 -3.26
N ALA A 191 -7.16 18.74 -2.66
CA ALA A 191 -7.17 19.48 -1.40
C ALA A 191 -6.62 18.66 -0.21
N ILE A 192 -6.95 17.36 -0.13
CA ILE A 192 -6.40 16.44 0.87
C ILE A 192 -4.88 16.32 0.71
N ILE A 193 -4.38 16.09 -0.51
CA ILE A 193 -2.94 15.99 -0.78
C ILE A 193 -2.20 17.28 -0.42
N LYS A 194 -2.78 18.44 -0.73
CA LYS A 194 -2.18 19.74 -0.36
C LYS A 194 -1.98 19.89 1.16
N ARG A 195 -2.88 19.33 1.97
CA ARG A 195 -2.77 19.35 3.44
C ARG A 195 -1.69 18.42 3.99
N VAL A 196 -1.37 17.34 3.28
CA VAL A 196 -0.25 16.46 3.64
C VAL A 196 1.09 17.19 3.50
N GLY A 197 1.18 18.14 2.56
CA GLY A 197 2.43 18.84 2.26
C GLY A 197 3.45 17.98 1.50
N ALA A 198 3.02 16.87 0.90
CA ALA A 198 3.88 16.04 0.07
C ALA A 198 4.31 16.81 -1.20
N PRO A 199 5.56 16.68 -1.64
CA PRO A 199 6.01 17.26 -2.91
C PRO A 199 5.15 16.69 -4.04
N GLN A 200 4.46 17.56 -4.79
CA GLN A 200 3.63 17.08 -5.89
C GLN A 200 4.51 16.51 -7.01
N PRO A 201 4.17 15.35 -7.58
CA PRO A 201 4.89 14.82 -8.72
C PRO A 201 4.84 15.87 -9.84
N GLN A 202 6.01 16.24 -10.36
CA GLN A 202 6.10 17.17 -11.47
C GLN A 202 5.42 16.51 -12.68
N ALA A 203 4.40 17.17 -13.24
CA ALA A 203 3.83 16.75 -14.51
C ALA A 203 4.94 16.82 -15.57
N VAL A 204 5.18 15.71 -16.26
CA VAL A 204 6.06 15.64 -17.44
C VAL A 204 5.35 16.24 -18.63
#